data_AF-A0AAE3DA08-F1
#
_entry.id   AF-A0AAE3DA08-F1
#
_cell.length_a   1.000
_cell.length_b   1.000
_cell.length_c   1.000
_cell.angle_alpha   90.00
_cell.angle_beta   90.00
_cell.angle_gamma   90.00
#
_symmetry.space_group_name_H-M   'P 1'
#
loop_
_entity.id
_entity.type
_entity.pdbx_description
1 polymer ?
#
loop_
_entity_poly.entity_id
_entity_poly.type
_entity_poly.pdbx_seq_one_letter_code
_entity_poly.pdbx_strand_id
1 'polypeptide(L)'
;MRAIRKYFFPLLLSLTIFLSTGISTYAMGDGNIDGGGGSFGTGSELNVWRNNQDGVRVTVVTTGGSVVATPIDLSNCNISSTVLNFGKVSKLQYTAGSSLSINASYTYSKPAVALPRIISGSVNKASIAAIKRYICSEYAAKFIASKTGIPFENLINGDYKLVIEPIAYFTHNGKNYAMTATEAALYNKLSGGALRRVLPSLTHQNLPLALFLEKSDLGYPAWTGSTSGKVSDDAIISSLGIGIVSYKDVPSEELEAPDYTYRVDTDVISSIMLTSATEVNPKNPAKATFYINGGTYTVSNIVMPSGETERSSIRGNSRTTVWTLRFCC
;
A
#
# COMPACT_ATOMS: atom_id res chain seq x y z
N MET A 1 27.79 38.98 21.49
CA MET A 1 26.37 38.55 21.55
C MET A 1 25.55 38.76 20.26
N ARG A 2 25.84 39.75 19.39
CA ARG A 2 25.05 39.99 18.16
C ARG A 2 25.17 38.92 17.06
N ALA A 3 26.29 38.19 16.98
CA ALA A 3 26.50 37.16 15.95
C ALA A 3 25.70 35.87 16.21
N ILE A 4 25.57 35.44 17.47
CA ILE A 4 24.84 34.21 17.85
C ILE A 4 23.36 34.33 17.48
N ARG A 5 22.76 35.51 17.67
CA ARG A 5 21.34 35.77 17.36
C ARG A 5 21.03 35.74 15.85
N LYS A 6 22.02 35.99 14.98
CA LYS A 6 21.85 35.95 13.51
C LYS A 6 21.74 34.53 12.95
N TYR A 7 22.37 33.55 13.59
CA TYR A 7 22.36 32.16 13.13
C TYR A 7 21.42 31.27 13.93
N PHE A 8 21.08 31.64 15.17
CA PHE A 8 20.18 30.86 16.01
C PHE A 8 18.75 30.81 15.48
N PHE A 9 18.23 31.93 14.96
CA PHE A 9 16.89 32.00 14.39
C PHE A 9 16.70 31.18 13.09
N PRO A 10 17.58 31.26 12.08
CA PRO A 10 17.45 30.42 10.88
C PRO A 10 17.71 28.94 11.18
N LEU A 11 18.57 28.61 12.15
CA LEU A 11 18.80 27.22 12.58
C LEU A 11 17.56 26.65 13.29
N LEU A 12 16.94 27.42 14.19
CA LEU A 12 15.71 27.03 14.87
C LEU A 12 14.54 26.91 13.88
N LEU A 13 14.45 27.81 12.89
CA LEU A 13 13.44 27.76 11.83
C LEU A 13 13.66 26.56 10.89
N SER A 14 14.91 26.26 10.55
CA SER A 14 15.25 25.04 9.79
C SER A 14 14.89 23.79 10.57
N LEU A 15 15.12 23.77 11.90
CA LEU A 15 14.79 22.65 12.75
C LEU A 15 13.27 22.48 12.89
N THR A 16 12.50 23.56 13.03
CA THR A 16 11.03 23.51 13.08
C THR A 16 10.41 23.13 11.74
N ILE A 17 10.98 23.55 10.61
CA ILE A 17 10.56 23.07 9.27
C ILE A 17 10.90 21.58 9.10
N PHE A 18 12.06 21.12 9.57
CA PHE A 18 12.42 19.69 9.54
C PHE A 18 11.55 18.83 10.46
N LEU A 19 11.11 19.39 11.59
CA LEU A 19 10.18 18.76 12.53
C LEU A 19 8.72 18.81 12.05
N SER A 20 8.34 19.76 11.19
CA SER A 20 6.98 19.90 10.64
C SER A 20 6.75 19.13 9.34
N THR A 21 7.80 18.63 8.68
CA THR A 21 7.67 17.66 7.56
C THR A 21 7.33 16.24 8.00
N GLY A 22 6.90 16.04 9.25
CA GLY A 22 6.20 14.82 9.63
C GLY A 22 4.90 14.75 8.85
N ILE A 23 4.93 14.12 7.67
CA ILE A 23 3.70 13.76 6.95
C ILE A 23 2.90 12.91 7.92
N SER A 24 1.83 13.48 8.47
CA SER A 24 0.81 12.73 9.19
C SER A 24 0.13 11.82 8.18
N THR A 25 0.74 10.67 7.89
CA THR A 25 0.11 9.63 7.09
C THR A 25 -0.94 8.98 7.98
N TYR A 26 -2.18 9.40 7.84
CA TYR A 26 -3.30 8.65 8.40
C TYR A 26 -3.25 7.23 7.83
N ALA A 27 -3.39 6.23 8.70
CA ALA A 27 -3.47 4.84 8.26
C ALA A 27 -4.81 4.65 7.52
N MET A 28 -4.72 4.36 6.23
CA MET A 28 -5.86 4.06 5.36
C MET A 28 -6.21 2.57 5.39
N GLY A 29 -5.19 1.72 5.54
CA GLY A 29 -5.34 0.28 5.73
C GLY A 29 -5.30 -0.14 7.20
N ASP A 30 -5.89 -1.28 7.50
CA ASP A 30 -5.70 -2.03 8.74
C ASP A 30 -4.62 -3.10 8.55
N GLY A 31 -3.56 -3.02 9.35
CA GLY A 31 -2.39 -3.88 9.25
C GLY A 31 -2.41 -4.99 10.28
N ASN A 32 -2.72 -6.21 9.85
CA ASN A 32 -2.57 -7.45 10.61
C ASN A 32 -1.10 -7.90 10.56
N ILE A 33 -0.28 -7.28 11.40
CA ILE A 33 1.18 -7.40 11.37
C ILE A 33 1.71 -7.27 12.80
N ASP A 34 2.51 -8.23 13.23
CA ASP A 34 3.40 -8.06 14.37
C ASP A 34 4.78 -8.58 13.99
N GLY A 35 5.73 -8.48 14.90
CA GLY A 35 7.07 -8.96 14.64
C GLY A 35 7.95 -9.03 15.88
N GLY A 36 9.19 -9.39 15.62
CA GLY A 36 10.19 -9.58 16.64
C GLY A 36 11.57 -9.72 16.01
N GLY A 37 12.28 -10.75 16.41
CA GLY A 37 13.64 -11.04 15.99
C GLY A 37 14.59 -11.12 17.18
N GLY A 38 15.87 -11.19 16.87
CA GLY A 38 16.93 -11.44 17.84
C GLY A 38 18.21 -10.66 17.53
N SER A 39 19.34 -11.30 17.80
CA SER A 39 20.67 -10.78 17.52
C SER A 39 21.07 -11.04 16.07
N PHE A 40 22.04 -10.30 15.53
CA PHE A 40 22.68 -10.57 14.23
C PHE A 40 23.32 -11.96 14.16
N GLY A 41 23.67 -12.54 15.32
CA GLY A 41 24.47 -13.77 15.38
C GLY A 41 25.89 -13.54 14.86
N THR A 42 26.53 -14.62 14.43
CA THR A 42 27.86 -14.61 13.83
C THR A 42 27.75 -14.93 12.33
N GLY A 43 28.73 -14.46 11.54
CA GLY A 43 28.84 -14.72 10.11
C GLY A 43 30.30 -14.80 9.69
N SER A 44 30.54 -15.15 8.42
CA SER A 44 31.86 -15.15 7.78
C SER A 44 31.83 -14.34 6.49
N GLU A 45 32.99 -14.05 5.88
CA GLU A 45 33.04 -13.31 4.61
C GLU A 45 32.21 -13.96 3.50
N LEU A 46 32.12 -15.30 3.51
CA LEU A 46 31.34 -16.07 2.55
C LEU A 46 29.86 -16.22 2.95
N ASN A 47 29.51 -15.94 4.20
CA ASN A 47 28.18 -16.11 4.77
C ASN A 47 27.86 -14.96 5.71
N VAL A 48 27.32 -13.86 5.16
CA VAL A 48 27.10 -12.63 5.92
C VAL A 48 25.83 -11.92 5.48
N TRP A 49 25.08 -11.46 6.46
CA TRP A 49 24.05 -10.44 6.30
C TRP A 49 24.54 -9.15 6.93
N ARG A 50 24.60 -8.07 6.15
CA ARG A 50 25.03 -6.77 6.66
C ARG A 50 23.81 -5.96 7.10
N ASN A 51 24.00 -5.14 8.13
CA ASN A 51 22.93 -4.29 8.66
C ASN A 51 22.31 -3.43 7.55
N ASN A 52 20.98 -3.27 7.57
CA ASN A 52 20.17 -2.51 6.59
C ASN A 52 20.00 -3.13 5.21
N GLN A 53 20.44 -4.37 5.00
CA GLN A 53 20.20 -5.07 3.74
C GLN A 53 18.86 -5.81 3.77
N ASP A 54 17.78 -5.03 3.76
CA ASP A 54 16.40 -5.52 3.82
C ASP A 54 15.46 -4.82 2.84
N GLY A 55 14.27 -5.42 2.69
CA GLY A 55 13.19 -4.93 1.85
C GLY A 55 11.90 -5.69 2.14
N VAL A 56 10.89 -5.48 1.30
CA VAL A 56 9.64 -6.24 1.32
C VAL A 56 9.25 -6.66 -0.09
N ARG A 57 8.68 -7.86 -0.22
CA ARG A 57 7.85 -8.24 -1.37
C ARG A 57 6.41 -7.88 -1.04
N VAL A 58 5.75 -7.22 -1.97
CA VAL A 58 4.33 -6.88 -1.87
C VAL A 58 3.59 -7.64 -2.97
N THR A 59 2.59 -8.39 -2.57
CA THR A 59 1.69 -9.10 -3.47
C THR A 59 0.28 -8.59 -3.26
N VAL A 60 -0.38 -8.16 -4.33
CA VAL A 60 -1.81 -7.81 -4.27
C VAL A 60 -2.61 -9.07 -4.53
N VAL A 61 -3.55 -9.36 -3.63
CA VAL A 61 -4.39 -10.55 -3.68
C VAL A 61 -5.85 -10.17 -3.48
N THR A 62 -6.78 -10.97 -4.00
CA THR A 62 -8.20 -10.87 -3.63
C THR A 62 -8.38 -11.20 -2.14
N THR A 63 -9.52 -10.84 -1.56
CA THR A 63 -9.89 -11.28 -0.19
C THR A 63 -9.87 -12.80 -0.01
N GLY A 64 -10.04 -13.57 -1.09
CA GLY A 64 -9.90 -15.03 -1.13
C GLY A 64 -8.47 -15.56 -1.32
N GLY A 65 -7.46 -14.69 -1.44
CA GLY A 65 -6.05 -15.06 -1.53
C GLY A 65 -5.53 -15.36 -2.95
N SER A 66 -6.32 -15.07 -4.00
CA SER A 66 -5.83 -15.21 -5.38
C SER A 66 -4.91 -14.03 -5.75
N VAL A 67 -3.73 -14.31 -6.28
CA VAL A 67 -2.78 -13.27 -6.73
C VAL A 67 -3.30 -12.60 -8.01
N VAL A 68 -3.38 -11.26 -8.00
CA VAL A 68 -3.98 -10.49 -9.11
C VAL A 68 -2.98 -9.66 -9.92
N ALA A 69 -1.74 -9.57 -9.46
CA ALA A 69 -0.64 -8.95 -10.18
C ALA A 69 0.69 -9.62 -9.81
N THR A 70 1.69 -9.50 -10.69
CA THR A 70 3.05 -9.96 -10.37
C THR A 70 3.56 -9.24 -9.11
N PRO A 71 4.07 -9.97 -8.10
CA PRO A 71 4.65 -9.37 -6.91
C PRO A 71 5.75 -8.35 -7.23
N ILE A 72 5.80 -7.29 -6.44
CA ILE A 72 6.82 -6.25 -6.55
C ILE A 72 7.72 -6.29 -5.31
N ASP A 73 9.02 -6.06 -5.49
CA ASP A 73 9.95 -5.95 -4.36
C ASP A 73 10.33 -4.50 -4.15
N LEU A 74 10.33 -4.06 -2.90
CA LEU A 74 10.65 -2.72 -2.46
C LEU A 74 11.91 -2.76 -1.58
N SER A 75 12.86 -1.87 -1.82
CA SER A 75 14.02 -1.72 -0.93
C SER A 75 14.63 -0.32 -1.00
N ASN A 76 15.21 0.11 0.12
CA ASN A 76 16.03 1.32 0.19
C ASN A 76 17.45 1.11 -0.36
N CYS A 77 17.88 -0.15 -0.47
CA CYS A 77 19.25 -0.54 -0.83
C CYS A 77 19.54 -0.37 -2.32
N ASN A 78 20.84 -0.35 -2.64
CA ASN A 78 21.33 -0.51 -4.01
C ASN A 78 21.64 -2.00 -4.22
N ILE A 79 20.73 -2.72 -4.87
CA ILE A 79 20.84 -4.15 -5.09
C ILE A 79 21.33 -4.40 -6.53
N SER A 80 22.33 -5.27 -6.68
CA SER A 80 22.81 -5.67 -8.00
C SER A 80 21.68 -6.32 -8.80
N SER A 81 21.56 -6.01 -10.09
CA SER A 81 20.64 -6.69 -10.99
C SER A 81 20.96 -8.19 -11.17
N THR A 82 22.17 -8.60 -10.79
CA THR A 82 22.65 -10.00 -10.85
C THR A 82 22.50 -10.77 -9.54
N VAL A 83 21.86 -10.18 -8.51
CA VAL A 83 21.63 -10.90 -7.25
C VAL A 83 20.79 -12.14 -7.52
N LEU A 84 21.21 -13.28 -6.95
CA LEU A 84 20.48 -14.52 -7.09
C LEU A 84 19.16 -14.45 -6.31
N ASN A 85 18.07 -14.89 -6.92
CA ASN A 85 16.74 -14.83 -6.34
C ASN A 85 15.88 -15.99 -6.86
N PHE A 86 14.64 -16.11 -6.39
CA PHE A 86 13.71 -17.16 -6.84
C PHE A 86 12.52 -16.61 -7.66
N GLY A 87 12.73 -15.47 -8.30
CA GLY A 87 11.69 -14.77 -9.06
C GLY A 87 10.73 -13.98 -8.16
N LYS A 88 9.64 -13.51 -8.77
CA LYS A 88 8.56 -12.77 -8.09
C LYS A 88 7.42 -13.73 -7.76
N VAL A 89 7.71 -14.71 -6.92
CA VAL A 89 6.73 -15.70 -6.46
C VAL A 89 6.40 -15.41 -5.00
N SER A 90 5.11 -15.31 -4.67
CA SER A 90 4.64 -14.99 -3.33
C SER A 90 4.52 -16.23 -2.44
N LYS A 91 4.47 -16.02 -1.12
CA LYS A 91 4.19 -17.07 -0.14
C LYS A 91 2.93 -17.87 -0.49
N LEU A 92 1.86 -17.21 -0.95
CA LEU A 92 0.61 -17.87 -1.32
C LEU A 92 0.80 -18.80 -2.53
N GLN A 93 1.59 -18.37 -3.52
CA GLN A 93 1.92 -19.21 -4.68
C GLN A 93 2.78 -20.42 -4.31
N TYR A 94 3.72 -20.26 -3.37
CA TYR A 94 4.48 -21.38 -2.81
C TYR A 94 3.59 -22.35 -2.03
N THR A 95 2.66 -21.84 -1.21
CA THR A 95 1.65 -22.66 -0.52
C THR A 95 0.76 -23.42 -1.50
N ALA A 96 0.46 -22.82 -2.67
CA ALA A 96 -0.26 -23.47 -3.76
C ALA A 96 0.59 -24.44 -4.61
N GLY A 97 1.86 -24.69 -4.24
CA GLY A 97 2.70 -25.72 -4.88
C GLY A 97 3.74 -25.20 -5.88
N SER A 98 3.94 -23.89 -5.99
CA SER A 98 5.04 -23.36 -6.83
C SER A 98 6.39 -23.86 -6.32
N SER A 99 7.28 -24.24 -7.24
CA SER A 99 8.64 -24.69 -6.90
C SER A 99 9.64 -23.54 -6.94
N LEU A 100 10.72 -23.64 -6.16
CA LEU A 100 11.84 -22.70 -6.27
C LEU A 100 12.52 -22.84 -7.62
N SER A 101 12.73 -21.71 -8.29
CA SER A 101 13.48 -21.64 -9.55
C SER A 101 14.50 -20.50 -9.47
N ILE A 102 15.78 -20.84 -9.58
CA ILE A 102 16.85 -19.84 -9.45
C ILE A 102 16.79 -18.85 -10.61
N ASN A 103 16.96 -17.57 -10.29
CA ASN A 103 17.01 -16.48 -11.24
C ASN A 103 18.23 -15.60 -10.93
N ALA A 104 18.91 -15.13 -11.97
CA ALA A 104 20.07 -14.24 -11.91
C ALA A 104 19.77 -12.84 -12.48
N SER A 105 18.49 -12.52 -12.67
CA SER A 105 17.97 -11.20 -12.98
C SER A 105 17.06 -10.75 -11.85
N TYR A 106 17.35 -9.59 -11.28
CA TYR A 106 16.59 -9.01 -10.18
C TYR A 106 16.26 -7.56 -10.44
N THR A 107 15.00 -7.22 -10.18
CA THR A 107 14.50 -5.85 -10.21
C THR A 107 13.80 -5.56 -8.90
N TYR A 108 13.84 -4.30 -8.47
CA TYR A 108 13.13 -3.82 -7.30
C TYR A 108 12.79 -2.35 -7.53
N SER A 109 11.83 -1.84 -6.76
CA SER A 109 11.50 -0.43 -6.75
C SER A 109 12.04 0.22 -5.49
N LYS A 110 12.67 1.38 -5.63
CA LYS A 110 13.05 2.24 -4.51
C LYS A 110 11.97 3.30 -4.30
N PRO A 111 11.20 3.26 -3.21
CA PRO A 111 10.19 4.27 -2.94
C PRO A 111 10.83 5.63 -2.64
N ALA A 112 10.14 6.73 -2.96
CA ALA A 112 10.61 8.09 -2.66
C ALA A 112 10.60 8.38 -1.15
N VAL A 113 9.52 7.97 -0.46
CA VAL A 113 9.50 7.89 1.01
C VAL A 113 10.14 6.57 1.41
N ALA A 114 11.30 6.65 2.08
CA ALA A 114 12.08 5.49 2.45
C ALA A 114 11.28 4.50 3.30
N LEU A 115 11.46 3.19 3.03
CA LEU A 115 10.89 2.14 3.87
C LEU A 115 11.41 2.26 5.31
N PRO A 116 10.58 2.01 6.33
CA PRO A 116 11.09 1.74 7.66
C PRO A 116 11.95 0.48 7.62
N ARG A 117 12.83 0.32 8.60
CA ARG A 117 13.54 -0.95 8.79
C ARG A 117 12.54 -2.08 8.98
N ILE A 118 12.73 -3.16 8.23
CA ILE A 118 11.86 -4.33 8.23
C ILE A 118 12.45 -5.40 9.15
N ILE A 119 13.75 -5.69 8.99
CA ILE A 119 14.42 -6.78 9.71
C ILE A 119 15.24 -6.20 10.86
N SER A 120 14.95 -6.65 12.07
CA SER A 120 15.67 -6.26 13.28
C SER A 120 17.12 -6.75 13.28
N GLY A 121 18.04 -5.85 13.65
CA GLY A 121 19.43 -6.18 13.98
C GLY A 121 19.69 -6.18 15.50
N SER A 122 20.94 -6.37 15.92
CA SER A 122 21.34 -6.30 17.34
C SER A 122 21.18 -4.89 17.92
N VAL A 123 21.65 -3.86 17.20
CA VAL A 123 21.64 -2.46 17.70
C VAL A 123 20.38 -1.72 17.24
N ASN A 124 20.03 -1.86 15.97
CA ASN A 124 18.88 -1.17 15.40
C ASN A 124 17.73 -2.16 15.21
N LYS A 125 16.68 -1.99 16.00
CA LYS A 125 15.47 -2.80 15.94
C LYS A 125 14.49 -2.23 14.92
N ALA A 126 13.76 -3.11 14.26
CA ALA A 126 12.60 -2.71 13.47
C ALA A 126 11.49 -2.25 14.41
N SER A 127 10.65 -1.32 13.94
CA SER A 127 9.49 -0.85 14.70
C SER A 127 8.24 -1.26 13.97
N ILE A 128 7.47 -2.18 14.58
CA ILE A 128 6.18 -2.64 14.02
C ILE A 128 5.22 -1.46 13.83
N ALA A 129 5.19 -0.51 14.76
CA ALA A 129 4.41 0.71 14.61
C ALA A 129 4.82 1.54 13.38
N ALA A 130 6.13 1.65 13.10
CA ALA A 130 6.61 2.34 11.90
C ALA A 130 6.31 1.57 10.61
N ILE A 131 6.43 0.24 10.64
CA ILE A 131 6.10 -0.65 9.52
C ILE A 131 4.62 -0.56 9.19
N LYS A 132 3.73 -0.73 10.18
CA LYS A 132 2.28 -0.55 10.01
C LYS A 132 1.96 0.83 9.47
N ARG A 133 2.49 1.89 10.07
CA ARG A 133 2.25 3.27 9.62
C ARG A 133 2.64 3.48 8.15
N TYR A 134 3.77 2.91 7.73
CA TYR A 134 4.21 3.03 6.34
C TYR A 134 3.33 2.21 5.38
N ILE A 135 3.19 0.91 5.61
CA ILE A 135 2.52 0.02 4.66
C ILE A 135 1.01 0.33 4.57
N CYS A 136 0.40 0.72 5.69
CA CYS A 136 -1.01 1.13 5.73
C CYS A 136 -1.24 2.57 5.27
N SER A 137 -0.20 3.31 4.88
CA SER A 137 -0.36 4.69 4.41
C SER A 137 -0.97 4.73 3.01
N GLU A 138 -1.71 5.81 2.74
CA GLU A 138 -2.16 6.14 1.38
C GLU A 138 -1.00 6.23 0.38
N TYR A 139 0.16 6.77 0.81
CA TYR A 139 1.35 6.83 -0.01
C TYR A 139 1.77 5.43 -0.51
N ALA A 140 1.86 4.45 0.40
CA ALA A 140 2.24 3.09 0.04
C ALA A 140 1.21 2.47 -0.91
N ALA A 141 -0.09 2.65 -0.62
CA ALA A 141 -1.17 2.19 -1.48
C ALA A 141 -1.08 2.77 -2.91
N LYS A 142 -0.94 4.10 -3.05
CA LYS A 142 -0.74 4.77 -4.36
C LYS A 142 0.51 4.29 -5.08
N PHE A 143 1.60 4.10 -4.34
CA PHE A 143 2.84 3.60 -4.91
C PHE A 143 2.69 2.17 -5.43
N ILE A 144 2.05 1.29 -4.67
CA ILE A 144 1.79 -0.10 -5.05
C ILE A 144 0.86 -0.14 -6.26
N ALA A 145 -0.25 0.60 -6.24
CA ALA A 145 -1.18 0.74 -7.35
C ALA A 145 -0.45 1.12 -8.66
N SER A 146 0.41 2.14 -8.61
CA SER A 146 1.22 2.55 -9.76
C SER A 146 2.17 1.46 -10.26
N LYS A 147 2.76 0.65 -9.37
CA LYS A 147 3.72 -0.40 -9.73
C LYS A 147 3.07 -1.69 -10.23
N THR A 148 1.86 -1.99 -9.77
CA THR A 148 1.11 -3.19 -10.19
C THR A 148 0.20 -2.92 -11.38
N GLY A 149 -0.11 -1.66 -11.67
CA GLY A 149 -1.09 -1.28 -12.70
C GLY A 149 -2.54 -1.43 -12.24
N ILE A 150 -2.76 -1.75 -10.96
CA ILE A 150 -4.10 -1.83 -10.37
C ILE A 150 -4.52 -0.40 -10.01
N PRO A 151 -5.71 0.08 -10.43
CA PRO A 151 -6.20 1.39 -10.04
C PRO A 151 -6.21 1.56 -8.52
N PHE A 152 -5.83 2.74 -8.04
CA PHE A 152 -5.77 3.03 -6.60
C PHE A 152 -7.12 2.80 -5.91
N GLU A 153 -8.21 3.28 -6.51
CA GLU A 153 -9.58 3.07 -5.99
C GLU A 153 -9.91 1.60 -5.85
N ASN A 154 -9.55 0.78 -6.84
CA ASN A 154 -9.73 -0.67 -6.77
C ASN A 154 -8.91 -1.25 -5.62
N LEU A 155 -7.67 -0.79 -5.39
CA LEU A 155 -6.82 -1.34 -4.33
C LEU A 155 -7.43 -1.12 -2.93
N ILE A 156 -8.17 -0.04 -2.72
CA ILE A 156 -8.66 0.39 -1.41
C ILE A 156 -10.16 0.12 -1.18
N ASN A 157 -10.90 -0.38 -2.16
CA ASN A 157 -12.35 -0.64 -2.10
C ASN A 157 -12.74 -1.93 -1.33
N GLY A 158 -11.87 -2.47 -0.49
CA GLY A 158 -12.13 -3.70 0.26
C GLY A 158 -11.99 -5.02 -0.52
N ASP A 159 -11.91 -5.03 -1.86
CA ASP A 159 -11.85 -6.27 -2.65
C ASP A 159 -10.46 -6.95 -2.64
N TYR A 160 -9.43 -6.17 -2.32
CA TYR A 160 -8.05 -6.66 -2.28
C TYR A 160 -7.40 -6.51 -0.91
N LYS A 161 -6.38 -7.33 -0.71
CA LYS A 161 -5.44 -7.26 0.40
C LYS A 161 -4.02 -7.17 -0.14
N LEU A 162 -3.14 -6.60 0.66
CA LEU A 162 -1.70 -6.66 0.43
C LEU A 162 -1.08 -7.75 1.31
N VAL A 163 -0.34 -8.64 0.70
CA VAL A 163 0.53 -9.60 1.39
C VAL A 163 1.95 -9.03 1.35
N ILE A 164 2.54 -8.88 2.53
CA ILE A 164 3.86 -8.28 2.74
C ILE A 164 4.81 -9.37 3.24
N GLU A 165 5.87 -9.66 2.50
CA GLU A 165 6.88 -10.64 2.90
C GLU A 165 8.22 -9.91 3.09
N PRO A 166 8.91 -10.07 4.23
CA PRO A 166 10.21 -9.45 4.42
C PRO A 166 11.24 -10.11 3.49
N ILE A 167 12.13 -9.32 2.92
CA ILE A 167 13.25 -9.76 2.08
C ILE A 167 14.55 -9.44 2.80
N ALA A 168 15.46 -10.42 2.86
CA ALA A 168 16.85 -10.18 3.21
C ALA A 168 17.74 -10.24 1.97
N TYR A 169 18.71 -9.32 1.90
CA TYR A 169 19.81 -9.39 0.93
C TYR A 169 21.08 -9.78 1.65
N PHE A 170 21.63 -10.95 1.35
CA PHE A 170 22.76 -11.51 2.11
C PHE A 170 23.69 -12.34 1.21
N THR A 171 24.91 -12.56 1.67
CA THR A 171 25.88 -13.43 0.99
C THR A 171 25.80 -14.83 1.59
N HIS A 172 25.71 -15.85 0.73
CA HIS A 172 25.82 -17.27 1.10
C HIS A 172 26.74 -17.98 0.12
N ASN A 173 27.75 -18.69 0.66
CA ASN A 173 28.83 -19.31 -0.12
C ASN A 173 29.45 -18.36 -1.16
N GLY A 174 29.69 -17.10 -0.76
CA GLY A 174 30.32 -16.07 -1.60
C GLY A 174 29.42 -15.49 -2.70
N LYS A 175 28.16 -15.90 -2.80
CA LYS A 175 27.18 -15.36 -3.75
C LYS A 175 26.13 -14.55 -3.03
N ASN A 176 25.69 -13.44 -3.65
CA ASN A 176 24.65 -12.60 -3.09
C ASN A 176 23.26 -13.14 -3.47
N TYR A 177 22.37 -13.21 -2.48
CA TYR A 177 21.00 -13.66 -2.62
C TYR A 177 20.02 -12.61 -2.11
N ALA A 178 18.85 -12.55 -2.75
CA ALA A 178 17.65 -11.90 -2.28
C ALA A 178 16.61 -13.00 -2.03
N MET A 179 16.15 -13.14 -0.78
CA MET A 179 15.16 -14.16 -0.43
C MET A 179 14.11 -13.61 0.54
N THR A 180 12.85 -14.01 0.35
CA THR A 180 11.85 -13.93 1.41
C THR A 180 12.11 -15.00 2.48
N ALA A 181 11.44 -14.87 3.63
CA ALA A 181 11.52 -15.90 4.67
C ALA A 181 11.07 -17.29 4.16
N THR A 182 10.00 -17.32 3.37
CA THR A 182 9.46 -18.56 2.77
C THR A 182 10.47 -19.20 1.82
N GLU A 183 11.08 -18.39 0.96
CA GLU A 183 12.12 -18.86 0.03
C GLU A 183 13.35 -19.39 0.76
N ALA A 184 13.79 -18.70 1.83
CA ALA A 184 14.91 -19.15 2.65
C ALA A 184 14.62 -20.51 3.32
N ALA A 185 13.41 -20.71 3.86
CA ALA A 185 13.02 -21.98 4.47
C ALA A 185 12.91 -23.12 3.44
N LEU A 186 12.30 -22.86 2.28
CA LEU A 186 12.20 -23.85 1.20
C LEU A 186 13.58 -24.24 0.67
N TYR A 187 14.46 -23.25 0.44
CA TYR A 187 15.83 -23.51 0.01
C TYR A 187 16.62 -24.27 1.08
N ASN A 188 16.42 -23.93 2.36
CA ASN A 188 17.06 -24.62 3.46
C ASN A 188 16.64 -26.10 3.53
N LYS A 189 15.36 -26.42 3.32
CA LYS A 189 14.89 -27.81 3.19
C LYS A 189 15.55 -28.54 2.02
N LEU A 190 15.56 -27.94 0.82
CA LEU A 190 16.14 -28.56 -0.38
C LEU A 190 17.66 -28.77 -0.28
N SER A 191 18.36 -27.87 0.40
CA SER A 191 19.82 -27.92 0.58
C SER A 191 20.27 -28.75 1.80
N GLY A 192 19.34 -29.42 2.49
CA GLY A 192 19.63 -30.20 3.68
C GLY A 192 20.16 -29.35 4.84
N GLY A 193 19.66 -28.13 5.04
CA GLY A 193 19.97 -27.26 6.17
C GLY A 193 21.12 -26.26 5.93
N ALA A 194 21.49 -25.98 4.69
CA ALA A 194 22.69 -25.17 4.39
C ALA A 194 22.62 -23.75 4.96
N LEU A 195 21.47 -23.08 4.83
CA LEU A 195 21.29 -21.72 5.36
C LEU A 195 21.28 -21.71 6.89
N ARG A 196 20.57 -22.66 7.51
CA ARG A 196 20.47 -22.76 8.96
C ARG A 196 21.82 -23.00 9.62
N ARG A 197 22.72 -23.75 8.97
CA ARG A 197 24.07 -24.01 9.51
C ARG A 197 24.93 -22.75 9.63
N VAL A 198 24.83 -21.84 8.65
CA VAL A 198 25.80 -20.74 8.51
C VAL A 198 25.21 -19.35 8.81
N LEU A 199 23.90 -19.18 8.65
CA LEU A 199 23.18 -17.93 8.90
C LEU A 199 21.88 -18.14 9.70
N PRO A 200 21.90 -18.89 10.83
CA PRO A 200 20.67 -19.20 11.55
C PRO A 200 19.98 -17.98 12.14
N SER A 201 20.74 -16.99 12.60
CA SER A 201 20.18 -15.77 13.20
C SER A 201 19.49 -14.87 12.18
N LEU A 202 19.91 -14.90 10.91
CA LEU A 202 19.13 -14.26 9.86
C LEU A 202 17.96 -15.16 9.45
N THR A 203 18.26 -16.32 8.85
CA THR A 203 17.30 -17.08 8.03
C THR A 203 16.25 -17.82 8.85
N HIS A 204 16.53 -18.10 10.12
CA HIS A 204 15.65 -18.84 11.03
C HIS A 204 15.29 -18.05 12.28
N GLN A 205 15.49 -16.73 12.29
CA GLN A 205 15.15 -15.88 13.43
C GLN A 205 14.75 -14.49 12.93
N ASN A 206 15.70 -13.62 12.56
CA ASN A 206 15.39 -12.22 12.26
C ASN A 206 14.50 -12.04 11.03
N LEU A 207 14.78 -12.75 9.93
CA LEU A 207 14.01 -12.67 8.69
C LEU A 207 12.56 -13.18 8.87
N PRO A 208 12.31 -14.42 9.34
CA PRO A 208 10.95 -14.90 9.50
C PRO A 208 10.17 -14.17 10.60
N LEU A 209 10.82 -13.74 11.69
CA LEU A 209 10.15 -13.00 12.76
C LEU A 209 10.01 -11.51 12.45
N ALA A 210 10.51 -11.01 11.31
CA ALA A 210 10.35 -9.61 10.94
C ALA A 210 8.88 -9.23 10.79
N LEU A 211 8.06 -10.15 10.26
CA LEU A 211 6.61 -10.00 10.09
C LEU A 211 5.91 -11.34 10.35
N PHE A 212 4.87 -11.33 11.18
CA PHE A 212 3.91 -12.43 11.32
C PHE A 212 2.52 -11.85 11.64
N LEU A 213 1.48 -12.68 11.58
CA LEU A 213 0.11 -12.21 11.77
C LEU A 213 -0.29 -12.17 13.25
N GLU A 214 -1.03 -11.12 13.64
CA GLU A 214 -1.70 -11.01 14.95
C GLU A 214 -3.00 -11.82 14.99
N LYS A 215 -3.64 -11.97 13.84
CA LYS A 215 -4.90 -12.69 13.62
C LYS A 215 -4.77 -13.61 12.42
N SER A 216 -5.41 -14.77 12.45
CA SER A 216 -5.40 -15.68 11.30
C SER A 216 -6.07 -15.02 10.09
N ASP A 217 -5.47 -15.12 8.91
CA ASP A 217 -5.99 -14.56 7.66
C ASP A 217 -5.37 -15.28 6.46
N LEU A 218 -6.08 -15.34 5.32
CA LEU A 218 -5.65 -15.96 4.06
C LEU A 218 -5.09 -17.39 4.22
N GLY A 219 -5.61 -18.15 5.19
CA GLY A 219 -5.16 -19.52 5.47
C GLY A 219 -3.87 -19.63 6.32
N TYR A 220 -3.29 -18.51 6.76
CA TYR A 220 -2.16 -18.50 7.69
C TYR A 220 -2.64 -18.17 9.11
N PRO A 221 -2.20 -18.93 10.13
CA PRO A 221 -2.59 -18.67 11.50
C PRO A 221 -1.82 -17.48 12.10
N ALA A 222 -2.40 -16.87 13.14
CA ALA A 222 -1.65 -15.97 14.02
C ALA A 222 -0.45 -16.70 14.66
N TRP A 223 0.66 -15.99 14.85
CA TRP A 223 1.82 -16.57 15.52
C TRP A 223 1.76 -16.37 17.03
N THR A 224 1.74 -17.47 17.78
CA THR A 224 1.73 -17.48 19.25
C THR A 224 3.02 -18.04 19.86
N GLY A 225 3.98 -18.41 19.00
CA GLY A 225 5.27 -18.94 19.44
C GLY A 225 6.25 -17.85 19.85
N SER A 226 7.52 -18.23 19.97
CA SER A 226 8.57 -17.28 20.37
C SER A 226 8.75 -16.17 19.33
N THR A 227 8.86 -14.92 19.79
CA THR A 227 9.15 -13.74 18.97
C THR A 227 10.63 -13.38 18.96
N SER A 228 11.48 -14.16 19.64
CA SER A 228 12.92 -13.90 19.75
C SER A 228 13.79 -15.13 19.56
N GLY A 229 13.23 -16.34 19.56
CA GLY A 229 13.93 -17.60 19.35
C GLY A 229 14.18 -17.92 17.88
N LYS A 230 15.02 -18.93 17.62
CA LYS A 230 15.13 -19.53 16.30
C LYS A 230 13.92 -20.43 16.03
N VAL A 231 13.37 -20.40 14.84
CA VAL A 231 12.18 -21.14 14.40
C VAL A 231 12.55 -22.26 13.41
N SER A 232 11.65 -23.22 13.20
CA SER A 232 11.81 -24.31 12.23
C SER A 232 11.39 -23.88 10.83
N ASP A 233 11.90 -24.58 9.79
CA ASP A 233 11.45 -24.34 8.41
C ASP A 233 9.93 -24.48 8.27
N ASP A 234 9.32 -25.45 8.96
CA ASP A 234 7.87 -25.67 8.94
C ASP A 234 7.10 -24.48 9.50
N ALA A 235 7.52 -23.94 10.65
CA ALA A 235 6.90 -22.75 11.24
C ALA A 235 7.04 -21.52 10.32
N ILE A 236 8.20 -21.40 9.65
CA ILE A 236 8.41 -20.33 8.68
C ILE A 236 7.42 -20.45 7.52
N ILE A 237 7.31 -21.62 6.93
CA ILE A 237 6.43 -21.86 5.79
C ILE A 237 4.96 -21.69 6.18
N SER A 238 4.55 -22.20 7.34
CA SER A 238 3.14 -22.21 7.76
C SER A 238 2.64 -20.89 8.32
N SER A 239 3.49 -20.03 8.88
CA SER A 239 2.99 -18.96 9.78
C SER A 239 3.81 -17.67 9.85
N LEU A 240 5.08 -17.67 9.44
CA LEU A 240 5.98 -16.53 9.62
C LEU A 240 6.43 -15.91 8.29
N GLY A 241 7.07 -14.74 8.39
CA GLY A 241 7.54 -13.95 7.26
C GLY A 241 6.39 -13.42 6.40
N ILE A 242 5.28 -13.06 7.03
CA ILE A 242 4.08 -12.56 6.37
C ILE A 242 3.39 -11.50 7.23
N GLY A 243 3.02 -10.39 6.60
CA GLY A 243 2.09 -9.40 7.11
C GLY A 243 0.95 -9.21 6.12
N ILE A 244 -0.25 -8.89 6.60
CA ILE A 244 -1.41 -8.63 5.72
C ILE A 244 -1.97 -7.24 6.02
N VAL A 245 -2.23 -6.48 4.96
CA VAL A 245 -2.97 -5.22 5.04
C VAL A 245 -4.27 -5.36 4.30
N SER A 246 -5.37 -5.07 4.99
CA SER A 246 -6.69 -4.92 4.38
C SER A 246 -7.04 -3.45 4.37
N TYR A 247 -7.61 -2.95 3.29
CA TYR A 247 -8.20 -1.62 3.31
C TYR A 247 -9.61 -1.76 3.86
N LYS A 248 -10.00 -0.83 4.74
CA LYS A 248 -11.42 -0.73 5.09
C LYS A 248 -12.10 -0.30 3.81
N ASP A 249 -13.16 -1.02 3.43
CA ASP A 249 -14.20 -0.44 2.59
C ASP A 249 -14.46 0.95 3.18
N VAL A 250 -13.96 2.00 2.53
CA VAL A 250 -14.59 3.29 2.69
C VAL A 250 -15.92 3.02 2.00
N PRO A 251 -17.06 2.96 2.74
CA PRO A 251 -18.33 2.93 2.06
C PRO A 251 -18.25 4.08 1.07
N SER A 252 -18.44 3.80 -0.22
CA SER A 252 -18.68 4.85 -1.21
C SER A 252 -19.58 5.84 -0.50
N GLU A 253 -19.10 7.05 -0.19
CA GLU A 253 -19.97 8.03 0.43
C GLU A 253 -21.15 8.15 -0.54
N GLU A 254 -22.31 7.60 -0.18
CA GLU A 254 -23.55 8.18 -0.63
C GLU A 254 -23.39 9.62 -0.22
N LEU A 255 -23.32 10.52 -1.20
CA LEU A 255 -23.23 11.95 -0.97
C LEU A 255 -24.35 12.29 0.01
N GLU A 256 -24.05 12.38 1.31
CA GLU A 256 -24.92 13.01 2.26
C GLU A 256 -24.92 14.47 1.82
N ALA A 257 -25.98 14.85 1.14
CA ALA A 257 -26.24 16.24 0.84
C ALA A 257 -26.13 16.97 2.18
N PRO A 258 -25.27 18.00 2.29
CA PRO A 258 -25.12 18.72 3.54
C PRO A 258 -26.50 19.16 4.03
N ASP A 259 -26.80 18.85 5.29
CA ASP A 259 -28.02 19.28 5.97
C ASP A 259 -27.94 20.81 6.13
N TYR A 260 -28.30 21.53 5.07
CA TYR A 260 -28.41 22.97 5.11
C TYR A 260 -29.66 23.32 5.90
N THR A 261 -29.45 23.84 7.11
CA THR A 261 -30.52 24.55 7.82
C THR A 261 -30.78 25.87 7.07
N TYR A 262 -31.73 25.83 6.14
CA TYR A 262 -32.20 27.05 5.49
C TYR A 262 -32.96 27.88 6.53
N ARG A 263 -32.42 29.06 6.83
CA ARG A 263 -33.16 30.08 7.54
C ARG A 263 -34.25 30.59 6.59
N VAL A 264 -35.48 30.63 7.09
CA VAL A 264 -36.60 31.27 6.41
C VAL A 264 -36.22 32.72 6.04
N ASP A 265 -36.70 33.18 4.88
CA ASP A 265 -36.36 34.45 4.20
C ASP A 265 -35.00 34.52 3.48
N THR A 266 -34.55 33.43 2.83
CA THR A 266 -33.39 33.47 1.94
C THR A 266 -33.71 32.90 0.56
N ASP A 267 -33.50 33.68 -0.50
CA ASP A 267 -33.54 33.17 -1.88
C ASP A 267 -32.44 32.13 -2.08
N VAL A 268 -32.84 30.87 -2.31
CA VAL A 268 -31.90 29.79 -2.58
C VAL A 268 -31.71 29.66 -4.09
N ILE A 269 -30.49 29.97 -4.54
CA ILE A 269 -30.07 29.78 -5.92
C ILE A 269 -29.24 28.50 -5.96
N SER A 270 -29.79 27.44 -6.56
CA SER A 270 -29.05 26.19 -6.79
C SER A 270 -28.78 26.02 -8.28
N SER A 271 -27.53 25.69 -8.61
CA SER A 271 -27.12 25.44 -9.99
C SER A 271 -27.00 23.93 -10.20
N ILE A 272 -27.69 23.43 -11.21
CA ILE A 272 -27.60 22.03 -11.62
C ILE A 272 -26.84 21.94 -12.95
N MET A 273 -25.99 20.93 -13.07
CA MET A 273 -25.30 20.61 -14.31
C MET A 273 -26.11 19.57 -15.07
N LEU A 274 -26.63 19.94 -16.24
CA LEU A 274 -27.34 19.02 -17.11
C LEU A 274 -26.38 18.54 -18.21
N THR A 275 -26.24 17.22 -18.32
CA THR A 275 -25.45 16.57 -19.36
C THR A 275 -26.38 15.71 -20.22
N SER A 276 -26.36 15.89 -21.54
CA SER A 276 -27.12 15.06 -22.46
C SER A 276 -26.25 14.56 -23.62
N ALA A 277 -26.42 13.29 -23.97
CA ALA A 277 -25.85 12.70 -25.17
C ALA A 277 -26.72 12.92 -26.43
N THR A 278 -27.94 13.43 -26.26
CA THR A 278 -28.89 13.72 -27.33
C THR A 278 -29.22 15.21 -27.41
N GLU A 279 -29.53 15.70 -28.60
CA GLU A 279 -29.83 17.11 -28.81
C GLU A 279 -31.11 17.54 -28.10
N VAL A 280 -31.01 18.56 -27.25
CA VAL A 280 -32.12 19.18 -26.54
C VAL A 280 -32.34 20.57 -27.12
N ASN A 281 -33.39 20.75 -27.92
CA ASN A 281 -33.65 21.98 -28.68
C ASN A 281 -35.12 22.43 -28.55
N PRO A 282 -35.51 23.63 -29.03
CA PRO A 282 -36.89 24.11 -28.88
C PRO A 282 -37.96 23.23 -29.53
N LYS A 283 -37.60 22.34 -30.47
CA LYS A 283 -38.52 21.38 -31.10
C LYS A 283 -38.62 20.06 -30.32
N ASN A 284 -37.61 19.75 -29.51
CA ASN A 284 -37.55 18.59 -28.63
C ASN A 284 -36.97 18.99 -27.25
N PRO A 285 -37.73 19.74 -26.44
CA PRO A 285 -37.23 20.26 -25.17
C PRO A 285 -37.18 19.17 -24.09
N ALA A 286 -36.23 19.30 -23.18
CA ALA A 286 -36.16 18.46 -21.99
C ALA A 286 -37.12 18.98 -20.90
N LYS A 287 -37.45 18.09 -19.97
CA LYS A 287 -38.19 18.38 -18.75
C LYS A 287 -37.36 17.92 -17.57
N ALA A 288 -37.33 18.72 -16.51
CA ALA A 288 -36.72 18.36 -15.24
C ALA A 288 -37.78 18.45 -14.14
N THR A 289 -37.89 17.40 -13.34
CA THR A 289 -38.82 17.34 -12.20
C THR A 289 -38.01 17.32 -10.93
N PHE A 290 -38.33 18.24 -10.01
CA PHE A 290 -37.71 18.38 -8.70
C PHE A 290 -38.72 18.00 -7.63
N TYR A 291 -38.29 17.19 -6.68
CA TYR A 291 -39.07 16.83 -5.51
C TYR A 291 -38.48 17.55 -4.30
N ILE A 292 -39.20 18.52 -3.75
CA ILE A 292 -38.71 19.40 -2.67
C ILE A 292 -39.79 19.47 -1.60
N ASN A 293 -39.47 19.09 -0.36
CA ASN A 293 -40.38 19.09 0.81
C ASN A 293 -41.76 18.46 0.52
N GLY A 294 -41.80 17.35 -0.20
CA GLY A 294 -43.04 16.65 -0.58
C GLY A 294 -43.83 17.30 -1.73
N GLY A 295 -43.39 18.46 -2.24
CA GLY A 295 -43.90 19.09 -3.45
C GLY A 295 -43.19 18.60 -4.71
N THR A 296 -43.91 18.58 -5.84
CA THR A 296 -43.36 18.24 -7.15
C THR A 296 -43.34 19.48 -8.04
N TYR A 297 -42.15 19.90 -8.47
CA TYR A 297 -41.94 21.07 -9.31
C TYR A 297 -41.39 20.63 -10.65
N THR A 298 -42.12 20.88 -11.75
CA THR A 298 -41.67 20.50 -13.10
C THR A 298 -41.28 21.74 -13.89
N VAL A 299 -40.02 21.79 -14.32
CA VAL A 299 -39.53 22.77 -15.28
C VAL A 299 -39.57 22.12 -16.66
N SER A 300 -40.29 22.75 -17.58
CA SER A 300 -40.41 22.30 -18.97
C SER A 300 -39.74 23.31 -19.91
N ASN A 301 -39.56 22.93 -21.17
CA ASN A 301 -38.94 23.78 -22.21
C ASN A 301 -37.45 24.06 -21.98
N ILE A 302 -36.72 23.11 -21.37
CA ILE A 302 -35.26 23.20 -21.20
C ILE A 302 -34.61 22.97 -22.57
N VAL A 303 -33.71 23.87 -22.97
CA VAL A 303 -33.01 23.88 -24.26
C VAL A 303 -31.50 24.01 -24.04
N MET A 304 -30.69 23.15 -24.65
CA MET A 304 -29.23 23.26 -24.58
C MET A 304 -28.69 23.95 -25.83
N PRO A 305 -28.25 25.22 -25.76
CA PRO A 305 -27.73 25.94 -26.92
C PRO A 305 -26.47 25.26 -27.48
N SER A 306 -26.27 25.33 -28.79
CA SER A 306 -25.20 24.61 -29.49
C SER A 306 -23.81 25.27 -29.41
N GLY A 307 -23.54 26.09 -28.39
CA GLY A 307 -22.34 26.93 -28.31
C GLY A 307 -21.37 26.52 -27.19
N GLU A 308 -20.14 26.21 -27.60
CA GLU A 308 -18.90 25.96 -26.83
C GLU A 308 -18.94 24.86 -25.75
N THR A 309 -18.73 23.64 -26.23
CA THR A 309 -18.45 22.44 -25.44
C THR A 309 -17.00 22.49 -24.93
N GLU A 310 -16.77 22.53 -23.62
CA GLU A 310 -15.48 22.09 -23.07
C GLU A 310 -15.34 20.58 -23.37
N ARG A 311 -14.41 20.26 -24.28
CA ARG A 311 -14.06 18.88 -24.62
C ARG A 311 -13.32 18.24 -23.44
N SER A 312 -14.07 17.65 -22.52
CA SER A 312 -13.51 16.68 -21.56
C SER A 312 -13.14 15.38 -22.30
N SER A 313 -11.88 14.97 -22.16
CA SER A 313 -11.28 13.81 -22.80
C SER A 313 -11.79 12.49 -22.21
N ILE A 314 -13.04 12.12 -22.48
CA ILE A 314 -13.52 10.74 -22.39
C ILE A 314 -14.49 10.54 -23.56
N ARG A 315 -14.28 9.50 -24.38
CA ARG A 315 -15.02 9.23 -25.62
C ARG A 315 -16.55 9.36 -25.44
N GLY A 316 -17.14 10.41 -26.01
CA GLY A 316 -18.58 10.59 -26.21
C GLY A 316 -18.94 12.05 -26.48
N ASN A 317 -19.73 12.35 -27.51
CA ASN A 317 -20.24 13.70 -27.79
C ASN A 317 -21.36 14.08 -26.80
N SER A 318 -21.03 14.29 -25.51
CA SER A 318 -21.97 14.82 -24.52
C SER A 318 -21.90 16.35 -24.50
N ARG A 319 -23.07 17.00 -24.41
CA ARG A 319 -23.20 18.46 -24.21
C ARG A 319 -23.52 18.73 -22.74
N THR A 320 -22.88 19.75 -22.18
CA THR A 320 -23.06 20.18 -20.79
C THR A 320 -23.54 21.62 -20.75
N THR A 321 -24.56 21.92 -19.93
CA THR A 321 -25.01 23.29 -19.69
C THR A 321 -25.35 23.45 -18.21
N VAL A 322 -24.91 24.56 -17.61
CA VAL A 322 -25.28 24.93 -16.24
C VAL A 322 -26.60 25.67 -16.26
N TRP A 323 -27.56 25.19 -15.49
CA TRP A 323 -28.84 25.84 -15.29
C TRP A 323 -28.95 26.33 -13.85
N THR A 324 -29.26 27.60 -13.71
CA THR A 324 -29.48 28.24 -12.42
C THR A 324 -30.97 28.29 -12.15
N LEU A 325 -31.41 27.60 -11.10
CA LEU A 325 -32.80 27.62 -10.64
C LEU A 325 -32.90 28.57 -9.45
N ARG A 326 -33.82 29.52 -9.54
CA ARG A 326 -34.19 30.40 -8.43
C ARG A 326 -35.48 29.87 -7.83
N PHE A 327 -35.41 29.44 -6.57
CA PHE A 327 -36.59 29.08 -5.80
C PHE A 327 -36.88 30.23 -4.83
N CYS A 328 -38.09 30.79 -4.93
CA CYS A 328 -38.59 31.72 -3.92
C CYS A 328 -39.26 30.85 -2.85
N CYS A 329 -38.70 30.83 -1.65
CA CYS A 329 -39.33 30.23 -0.48
C CYS A 329 -40.21 31.27 0.22
#